data_AF-A0A1H7SD13-F1
#
_entry.id   AF-A0A1H7SD13-F1
#
_cell.length_a   1.000
_cell.length_b   1.000
_cell.length_c   1.000
_cell.angle_alpha   90.00
_cell.angle_beta   90.00
_cell.angle_gamma   90.00
#
_symmetry.space_group_name_H-M   'P 1'
#
loop_
_entity.id
_entity.type
_entity.pdbx_description
1 polymer ?
#
loop_
_entity_poly.entity_id
_entity_poly.type
_entity_poly.pdbx_seq_one_letter_code
_entity_poly.pdbx_strand_id
1 'polypeptide(L)'
;MTKSARVLKHAPKTDTASTPKSAHPQSNAESVALQAGDDIESIRQVHSAYVCREKLVVPMQVDEREEIYPTRSELGALFRVVNEEMQRRIEAADSTIGSLRDALSKQVREPH
;
A
#
# COMPACT_ATOMS: atom_id res chain seq x y z
N MET A 1 -41.00 34.85 -53.91
CA MET A 1 -42.09 35.56 -53.20
C MET A 1 -42.01 35.10 -51.74
N THR A 2 -41.44 35.92 -50.85
CA THR A 2 -42.08 36.87 -49.89
C THR A 2 -41.97 36.33 -48.46
N LYS A 3 -41.12 37.00 -47.65
CA LYS A 3 -41.02 36.90 -46.19
C LYS A 3 -42.27 37.52 -45.52
N SER A 4 -42.65 37.01 -44.35
CA SER A 4 -43.28 37.74 -43.20
C SER A 4 -43.79 36.71 -42.17
N ALA A 5 -43.88 36.94 -40.86
CA ALA A 5 -43.44 38.01 -39.95
C ALA A 5 -43.48 37.44 -38.50
N ARG A 6 -42.97 38.25 -37.56
CA ARG A 6 -42.54 38.00 -36.17
C ARG A 6 -43.69 38.17 -35.15
N VAL A 7 -43.39 37.88 -33.86
CA VAL A 7 -43.87 38.52 -32.57
C VAL A 7 -44.74 37.57 -31.70
N LEU A 8 -44.71 37.49 -30.35
CA LEU A 8 -43.80 37.79 -29.21
C LEU A 8 -44.60 37.43 -27.91
N LYS A 9 -43.90 37.12 -26.79
CA LYS A 9 -44.31 37.24 -25.36
C LYS A 9 -45.20 36.17 -24.69
N HIS A 10 -44.67 35.52 -23.63
CA HIS A 10 -44.90 35.84 -22.19
C HIS A 10 -44.45 34.65 -21.29
N ALA A 11 -43.67 34.94 -20.25
CA ALA A 11 -43.27 34.05 -19.14
C ALA A 11 -44.37 34.01 -18.04
N PRO A 12 -44.17 33.45 -16.82
CA PRO A 12 -43.25 32.41 -16.31
C PRO A 12 -44.04 31.29 -15.55
N LYS A 13 -43.37 30.23 -15.07
CA LYS A 13 -43.67 29.64 -13.74
C LYS A 13 -42.57 28.69 -13.26
N THR A 14 -42.12 29.04 -12.06
CA THR A 14 -41.30 28.33 -11.08
C THR A 14 -41.57 26.83 -10.97
N ASP A 15 -40.51 26.04 -11.06
CA ASP A 15 -40.38 24.85 -10.21
C ASP A 15 -39.01 24.89 -9.55
N THR A 16 -39.07 25.01 -8.21
CA THR A 16 -37.98 24.86 -7.25
C THR A 16 -37.30 23.50 -7.45
N ALA A 17 -36.22 23.49 -8.22
CA ALA A 17 -35.27 22.39 -8.20
C ALA A 17 -34.39 22.53 -6.96
N SER A 18 -34.74 21.76 -5.93
CA SER A 18 -33.92 21.51 -4.75
C SER A 18 -32.49 21.19 -5.18
N THR A 19 -31.55 22.05 -4.81
CA THR A 19 -30.12 21.74 -4.86
C THR A 19 -29.88 20.43 -4.11
N PRO A 20 -29.25 19.41 -4.71
CA PRO A 20 -28.75 18.29 -3.94
C PRO A 20 -27.62 18.84 -3.07
N LYS A 21 -27.80 18.72 -1.76
CA LYS A 21 -26.73 18.91 -0.77
C LYS A 21 -25.62 17.94 -1.16
N SER A 22 -24.55 18.48 -1.76
CA SER A 22 -23.36 17.72 -2.16
C SER A 22 -22.92 16.88 -0.97
N ALA A 23 -22.99 15.56 -1.13
CA ALA A 23 -22.39 14.62 -0.21
C ALA A 23 -20.89 14.91 -0.17
N HIS A 24 -20.39 15.10 1.05
CA HIS A 24 -19.02 15.54 1.38
C HIS A 24 -17.91 14.99 0.47
N PRO A 25 -17.15 15.86 -0.21
CA PRO A 25 -15.82 15.53 -0.72
C PRO A 25 -14.78 15.34 0.40
N GLN A 26 -15.10 15.73 1.65
CA GLN A 26 -14.19 15.71 2.80
C GLN A 26 -13.77 14.29 3.20
N SER A 27 -14.64 13.29 3.04
CA SER A 27 -14.31 11.89 3.36
C SER A 27 -13.15 11.37 2.51
N ASN A 28 -13.00 11.84 1.27
CA ASN A 28 -11.91 11.43 0.38
C ASN A 28 -10.59 12.11 0.79
N ALA A 29 -10.59 13.43 0.99
CA ALA A 29 -9.38 14.15 1.37
C ALA A 29 -8.83 13.72 2.73
N GLU A 30 -9.68 13.49 3.72
CA GLU A 30 -9.29 12.99 5.04
C GLU A 30 -8.75 11.56 4.95
N SER A 31 -9.40 10.68 4.19
CA SER A 31 -8.91 9.31 3.97
C SER A 31 -7.56 9.27 3.24
N VAL A 32 -7.37 10.14 2.24
CA VAL A 32 -6.09 10.27 1.53
C VAL A 32 -4.99 10.81 2.45
N ALA A 33 -5.32 11.76 3.32
CA ALA A 33 -4.36 12.29 4.30
C ALA A 33 -3.96 11.23 5.34
N LEU A 34 -4.91 10.40 5.80
CA LEU A 34 -4.63 9.27 6.68
C LEU A 34 -3.73 8.24 5.99
N GLN A 35 -4.06 7.83 4.77
CA GLN A 35 -3.23 6.90 4.00
C GLN A 35 -1.82 7.43 3.77
N ALA A 36 -1.68 8.72 3.42
CA ALA A 36 -0.37 9.35 3.27
C ALA A 36 0.42 9.38 4.59
N GLY A 37 -0.26 9.52 5.73
CA GLY A 37 0.35 9.41 7.05
C GLY A 37 0.90 8.02 7.33
N ASP A 38 0.10 6.99 7.02
CA ASP A 38 0.48 5.58 7.15
C ASP A 38 1.65 5.22 6.23
N ASP A 39 1.63 5.74 4.99
CA ASP A 39 2.70 5.53 4.00
C ASP A 39 4.02 6.19 4.45
N ILE A 40 3.97 7.43 4.96
CA ILE A 40 5.14 8.12 5.50
C ILE A 40 5.72 7.38 6.70
N GLU A 41 4.86 6.86 7.58
CA GLU A 41 5.30 6.08 8.74
C GLU A 41 5.98 4.77 8.31
N SER A 42 5.42 4.09 7.30
CA SER A 42 6.05 2.91 6.68
C SER A 42 7.43 3.24 6.10
N ILE A 43 7.56 4.35 5.36
CA ILE A 43 8.84 4.82 4.80
C ILE A 43 9.86 5.11 5.90
N ARG A 44 9.45 5.79 6.99
CA ARG A 44 10.33 6.09 8.13
C ARG A 44 10.87 4.82 8.78
N GLN A 45 10.04 3.79 8.89
CA GLN A 45 10.45 2.52 9.46
C GLN A 45 11.42 1.78 8.54
N VAL A 46 11.16 1.73 7.23
CA VAL A 46 12.10 1.16 6.25
C VAL A 46 13.45 1.88 6.28
N HIS A 47 13.45 3.22 6.28
CA HIS A 47 14.67 4.01 6.39
C HIS A 47 15.44 3.69 7.69
N SER A 48 14.75 3.56 8.81
CA SER A 48 15.34 3.18 10.10
C SER A 48 15.99 1.79 10.06
N ALA A 49 15.39 0.83 9.35
CA ALA A 49 15.98 -0.50 9.15
C ALA A 49 17.27 -0.44 8.30
N TYR A 50 17.31 0.40 7.26
CA TYR A 50 18.51 0.60 6.44
C TYR A 50 19.63 1.30 7.21
N VAL A 51 19.32 2.33 8.00
CA VAL A 51 20.30 2.98 8.90
C VAL A 51 20.84 1.99 9.94
N CYS A 52 19.99 1.13 10.49
CA CYS A 52 20.44 0.05 11.40
C CYS A 52 21.41 -0.90 10.69
N ARG A 53 21.10 -1.30 9.46
CA ARG A 53 21.97 -2.17 8.67
C ARG A 53 23.30 -1.49 8.31
N GLU A 54 23.30 -0.21 7.98
CA GLU A 54 24.53 0.58 7.78
C GLU A 54 25.37 0.61 9.06
N LYS A 55 24.77 0.91 10.21
CA LYS A 55 25.41 0.89 11.53
C LYS A 55 25.95 -0.48 11.95
N LEU A 56 25.47 -1.58 11.37
CA LEU A 56 25.96 -2.95 11.64
C LEU A 56 27.02 -3.40 10.61
N VAL A 57 26.96 -2.87 9.38
CA VAL A 57 27.89 -3.21 8.29
C VAL A 57 29.14 -2.31 8.31
N VAL A 58 29.02 -1.04 8.68
CA VAL A 58 30.14 -0.10 8.79
C VAL A 58 31.17 -0.54 9.85
N PRO A 59 30.79 -1.07 11.04
CA PRO A 59 31.75 -1.63 11.98
C PRO A 59 32.50 -2.88 11.49
N MET A 60 32.01 -3.54 10.43
CA MET A 60 32.77 -4.63 9.79
C MET A 60 33.92 -4.09 8.91
N GLN A 61 33.98 -2.78 8.65
CA GLN A 61 35.12 -2.10 8.06
C GLN A 61 36.02 -1.54 9.18
N VAL A 62 36.81 -2.46 9.74
CA VAL A 62 38.18 -2.28 10.24
C VAL A 62 38.54 -0.91 10.86
N ASP A 63 38.53 -0.90 12.21
CA ASP A 63 39.45 -0.16 13.10
C ASP A 63 39.08 1.24 13.63
N GLU A 64 37.81 1.67 13.59
CA GLU A 64 37.38 2.84 14.35
C GLU A 64 36.50 2.45 15.55
N ARG A 65 37.00 2.78 16.75
CA ARG A 65 36.42 2.47 18.06
C ARG A 65 35.18 3.30 18.38
N GLU A 66 34.25 3.44 17.45
CA GLU A 66 32.94 4.02 17.73
C GLU A 66 31.94 2.87 17.91
N GLU A 67 31.67 2.54 19.17
CA GLU A 67 30.72 1.50 19.54
C GLU A 67 29.31 2.00 19.19
N ILE A 68 28.77 1.57 18.05
CA ILE A 68 27.47 2.05 17.57
C ILE A 68 26.34 1.25 18.22
N TYR A 69 25.45 1.94 18.94
CA TYR A 69 24.26 1.36 19.59
C TYR A 69 22.98 1.69 18.82
N PRO A 70 22.31 0.71 18.18
CA PRO A 70 21.00 0.90 17.57
C PRO A 70 19.92 1.23 18.61
N THR A 71 18.99 2.11 18.27
CA THR A 71 17.80 2.39 19.07
C THR A 71 16.79 1.23 19.01
N ARG A 72 15.89 1.15 19.99
CA ARG A 72 14.81 0.14 20.01
C ARG A 72 13.92 0.18 18.76
N SER A 73 13.64 1.37 18.24
CA SER A 73 12.83 1.55 17.03
C SER A 73 13.56 1.06 15.78
N GLU A 74 14.87 1.31 15.67
CA GLU A 74 15.72 0.81 14.58
C GLU A 74 15.79 -0.73 14.59
N LEU A 75 15.98 -1.34 15.76
CA LEU A 75 15.94 -2.79 15.92
C LEU A 75 14.54 -3.35 15.58
N GLY A 76 13.47 -2.69 16.03
CA GLY A 76 12.10 -3.09 15.72
C GLY A 76 11.80 -3.08 14.23
N ALA A 77 12.27 -2.07 13.50
CA ALA A 77 12.11 -1.98 12.05
C ALA A 77 12.89 -3.07 11.32
N LEU A 78 14.13 -3.35 11.74
CA LEU A 78 14.95 -4.44 11.19
C LEU A 78 14.25 -5.80 11.39
N PHE A 79 13.83 -6.11 12.63
CA PHE A 79 13.17 -7.37 12.93
C PHE A 79 11.88 -7.54 12.15
N ARG A 80 11.09 -6.49 11.96
CA ARG A 80 9.88 -6.57 11.14
C ARG A 80 10.20 -7.00 9.71
N VAL A 81 11.16 -6.34 9.05
CA VAL A 81 11.55 -6.68 7.67
C VAL A 81 12.08 -8.11 7.58
N VAL A 82 12.91 -8.54 8.54
CA VAL A 82 13.43 -9.92 8.59
C VAL A 82 12.29 -10.93 8.78
N ASN A 83 11.35 -10.66 9.67
CA ASN A 83 10.22 -11.54 9.94
C ASN A 83 9.28 -11.65 8.73
N GLU A 84 8.97 -10.54 8.06
CA GLU A 84 8.16 -10.55 6.84
C GLU A 84 8.81 -11.36 5.73
N GLU A 85 10.12 -11.24 5.55
CA GLU A 85 10.86 -12.04 4.56
C GLU A 85 10.92 -13.52 4.91
N MET A 86 11.14 -13.85 6.19
CA MET A 86 11.13 -15.24 6.67
C MET A 86 9.76 -15.87 6.41
N GLN A 87 8.68 -15.15 6.72
CA GLN A 87 7.32 -15.61 6.49
C GLN A 87 7.05 -15.88 4.99
N ARG A 88 7.43 -14.94 4.11
CA ARG A 88 7.31 -15.14 2.65
C ARG A 88 8.04 -16.40 2.16
N ARG A 89 9.23 -16.69 2.71
CA ARG A 89 10.01 -17.89 2.35
C ARG A 89 9.36 -19.18 2.84
N ILE A 90 8.80 -19.17 4.04
CA ILE A 90 8.06 -20.32 4.59
C ILE A 90 6.86 -20.63 3.68
N GLU A 91 6.07 -19.62 3.33
CA GLU A 91 4.90 -19.78 2.45
C GLU A 91 5.29 -20.34 1.07
N ALA A 92 6.37 -19.85 0.48
CA ALA A 92 6.89 -20.36 -0.78
C ALA A 92 7.34 -21.83 -0.67
N ALA A 93 8.01 -22.19 0.43
CA ALA A 93 8.44 -23.56 0.68
C ALA A 93 7.25 -24.50 0.88
N ASP A 94 6.25 -24.10 1.67
CA ASP A 94 5.04 -24.88 1.91
C ASP A 94 4.25 -25.09 0.61
N SER A 95 4.10 -24.06 -0.22
CA SER A 95 3.47 -24.15 -1.54
C SER A 95 4.20 -25.12 -2.46
N THR A 96 5.53 -25.08 -2.45
CA THR A 96 6.38 -25.99 -3.24
C THR A 96 6.24 -27.43 -2.79
N ILE A 97 6.27 -27.68 -1.47
CA ILE A 97 6.10 -29.02 -0.88
C ILE A 97 4.69 -29.56 -1.19
N GLY A 98 3.66 -28.72 -1.09
CA GLY A 98 2.29 -29.08 -1.45
C GLY A 98 2.19 -29.52 -2.91
N SER A 99 2.75 -28.71 -3.83
CA SER A 99 2.77 -29.02 -5.26
C SER A 99 3.51 -30.32 -5.57
N LEU A 100 4.63 -30.59 -4.89
CA LEU A 100 5.40 -31.83 -5.02
C LEU A 100 4.56 -33.04 -4.58
N ARG A 101 3.91 -32.96 -3.42
CA ARG A 101 3.05 -34.03 -2.88
C ARG A 101 1.88 -34.32 -3.81
N ASP A 102 1.26 -33.28 -4.37
CA ASP A 102 0.17 -33.43 -5.33
C ASP A 102 0.64 -34.15 -6.60
N ALA A 103 1.78 -33.75 -7.16
CA ALA A 103 2.35 -34.40 -8.33
C ALA A 103 2.68 -35.89 -8.09
N LEU A 104 3.31 -36.20 -6.96
CA LEU A 104 3.58 -37.59 -6.54
C LEU A 104 2.29 -38.40 -6.37
N SER A 105 1.26 -37.82 -5.75
CA SER A 105 -0.02 -38.50 -5.56
C SER A 105 -0.74 -38.82 -6.87
N LYS A 106 -0.57 -37.97 -7.89
CA LYS A 106 -1.12 -38.19 -9.24
C LYS A 106 -0.36 -39.31 -9.97
N GLN A 107 0.97 -39.33 -9.88
CA GLN A 107 1.78 -40.42 -10.47
C GLN A 107 1.45 -41.80 -9.87
N VAL A 108 1.17 -41.88 -8.56
CA VAL A 108 0.79 -43.14 -7.91
C VAL A 108 -0.60 -43.62 -8.32
N ARG A 109 -1.48 -42.73 -8.80
CA ARG A 109 -2.87 -43.03 -9.17
C ARG A 109 -3.08 -43.38 -10.64
N GLU A 110 -2.11 -43.19 -11.52
CA GLU A 110 -2.18 -43.71 -12.89
C GLU A 110 -1.58 -45.13 -12.92
N PRO A 111 -2.39 -46.19 -13.05
CA PRO A 111 -1.87 -47.51 -13.34
C PRO A 111 -1.45 -47.55 -14.82
N HIS A 112 -0.25 -48.06 -15.08
CA HIS A 112 0.20 -48.44 -16.41
C HIS A 112 -0.75 -49.45 -17.07
#